data_AF-A0A246K1E7-F1
#
_entry.id   AF-A0A246K1E7-F1
#
_cell.length_a   1.000
_cell.length_b   1.000
_cell.length_c   1.000
_cell.angle_alpha   90.00
_cell.angle_beta   90.00
_cell.angle_gamma   90.00
#
_symmetry.space_group_name_H-M   'P 1'
#
loop_
_entity.id
_entity.type
_entity.pdbx_description
1 polymer ?
#
loop_
_entity_poly.entity_id
_entity_poly.type
_entity_poly.pdbx_seq_one_letter_code
_entity_poly.pdbx_strand_id
1 'polypeptide(L)'
;MTTHAGKERGDRPWAAFAALALMLLALAAAAFVFAPPARSQGESAAVYTGVASCAGSTCHGRMEGDGTVVRQDELMKWQEPSTPGGAHSRAWAVLSNNRSQFIARNLGIGDPATAQMCIGCHATAGAVAAKGAMRGSVPTEDGVGCESCHGPAGGWLASHYAGVGTSANPDAEMRQKHLANLSAGLKKLEDPVVRAGVCVDCHFGSASDGQFVTHRIMAAGHPRIAFELDLFSSLQAHHQEDADYGWRKFGAANARTDHVQMWAVGQATAIERSLALFQSRRGTEGMFPEFYFLDCHSCHRRIFDQAKPVRTGVDNPGRQIPEGMPPYNDENLIMLAAAARLAAPALADQLAARTAAFHKAMATDRPSAVAAAAQLSQTVAALKSAFAARSFTGTDAFAMVDAISAKAIGDRFTDYSGSQQAVMGVDTLLNAMVSSGRVTVGAAAGIRGDIDRAYAAVKDPNAYKPAEFQASLGSAVRAIRALR
;
A
#
# COMPACT_ATOMS: atom_id res chain seq x y z
N MET A 1 92.31 26.76 -44.81
CA MET A 1 92.39 25.28 -44.75
C MET A 1 91.68 24.80 -43.48
N THR A 2 91.08 23.62 -43.58
CA THR A 2 90.40 22.79 -42.56
C THR A 2 89.04 23.26 -42.01
N THR A 3 88.04 22.56 -42.55
CA THR A 3 86.67 22.30 -42.09
C THR A 3 86.60 21.66 -40.70
N HIS A 4 85.55 21.94 -39.92
CA HIS A 4 84.80 20.87 -39.22
C HIS A 4 83.40 21.33 -38.78
N ALA A 5 82.45 20.43 -38.98
CA ALA A 5 81.02 20.58 -38.82
C ALA A 5 80.54 20.54 -37.36
N GLY A 6 79.72 21.50 -36.97
CA GLY A 6 78.85 21.44 -35.78
C GLY A 6 77.41 21.20 -36.22
N LYS A 7 76.88 20.02 -35.90
CA LYS A 7 75.54 19.56 -36.26
C LYS A 7 74.55 20.08 -35.21
N GLU A 8 73.84 21.17 -35.49
CA GLU A 8 72.68 21.58 -34.68
C GLU A 8 71.53 20.57 -34.90
N ARG A 9 71.21 19.80 -33.86
CA ARG A 9 69.94 19.06 -33.80
C ARG A 9 68.84 20.08 -33.54
N GLY A 10 68.02 20.34 -34.55
CA GLY A 10 66.72 20.98 -34.34
C GLY A 10 65.86 20.07 -33.47
N ASP A 11 65.67 20.45 -32.21
CA ASP A 11 64.71 19.80 -31.31
C ASP A 11 63.31 19.96 -31.90
N ARG A 12 62.80 18.86 -32.43
CA ARG A 12 61.47 18.79 -33.04
C ARG A 12 60.45 18.90 -31.89
N PRO A 13 59.57 19.92 -31.84
CA PRO A 13 58.66 20.16 -30.71
C PRO A 13 57.55 19.09 -30.57
N TRP A 14 57.58 18.06 -31.41
CA TRP A 14 56.61 16.96 -31.44
C TRP A 14 56.56 16.17 -30.13
N ALA A 15 57.69 16.04 -29.41
CA ALA A 15 57.71 15.39 -28.11
C ALA A 15 56.92 16.20 -27.05
N ALA A 16 57.02 17.53 -27.08
CA ALA A 16 56.28 18.40 -26.17
C ALA A 16 54.77 18.40 -26.49
N PHE A 17 54.40 18.41 -27.77
CA PHE A 17 53.00 18.30 -28.18
C PHE A 17 52.39 16.94 -27.86
N ALA A 18 53.13 15.85 -28.02
CA ALA A 18 52.67 14.51 -27.66
C ALA A 18 52.48 14.34 -26.14
N ALA A 19 53.41 14.89 -25.34
CA ALA A 19 53.29 14.88 -23.88
C ALA A 19 52.09 15.70 -23.39
N LEU A 20 51.85 16.87 -23.99
CA LEU A 20 50.68 17.69 -23.66
C LEU A 20 49.37 17.01 -24.06
N ALA A 21 49.31 16.35 -25.23
CA ALA A 21 48.14 15.62 -25.67
C ALA A 21 47.82 14.43 -24.76
N LEU A 22 48.83 13.67 -24.33
CA LEU A 22 48.68 12.57 -23.37
C LEU A 22 48.24 13.06 -22.00
N MET A 23 48.76 14.20 -21.53
CA MET A 23 48.36 14.81 -20.27
C MET A 23 46.90 15.31 -20.32
N LEU A 24 46.48 15.90 -21.44
CA LEU A 24 45.09 16.33 -21.64
C LEU A 24 44.13 15.14 -21.74
N LEU A 25 44.54 14.05 -22.40
CA LEU A 25 43.79 12.80 -22.45
C LEU A 25 43.65 12.14 -21.06
N ALA A 26 44.72 12.14 -20.27
CA ALA A 26 44.71 11.64 -18.90
C ALA A 26 43.81 12.50 -17.99
N LEU A 27 43.85 13.83 -18.15
CA LEU A 27 42.97 14.75 -17.42
C LEU A 27 41.50 14.61 -17.84
N ALA A 28 41.22 14.40 -19.13
CA ALA A 28 39.87 14.15 -19.62
C ALA A 28 39.33 12.79 -19.13
N ALA A 29 40.17 11.75 -19.12
CA ALA A 29 39.81 10.45 -18.57
C ALA A 29 39.60 10.51 -17.05
N ALA A 30 40.45 11.21 -16.30
CA ALA A 30 40.27 11.44 -14.88
C ALA A 30 38.99 12.26 -14.59
N ALA A 31 38.69 13.27 -15.40
CA ALA A 31 37.44 14.02 -15.31
C ALA A 31 36.22 13.15 -15.61
N PHE A 32 36.30 12.15 -16.49
CA PHE A 32 35.19 11.22 -16.74
C PHE A 32 35.01 10.16 -15.65
N VAL A 33 36.11 9.69 -15.04
CA VAL A 33 36.08 8.63 -14.01
C VAL A 33 35.77 9.19 -12.62
N PHE A 34 36.19 10.43 -12.34
CA PHE A 34 35.97 11.11 -11.06
C PHE A 34 34.99 12.28 -11.11
N ALA A 35 34.36 12.56 -12.26
CA ALA A 35 33.23 13.48 -12.27
C ALA A 35 32.15 12.90 -11.34
N PRO A 36 31.72 13.63 -10.30
CA PRO A 36 30.46 13.28 -9.65
C PRO A 36 29.39 13.25 -10.74
N PRO A 37 28.48 12.26 -10.73
CA PRO A 37 27.42 12.20 -11.72
C PRO A 37 26.75 13.56 -11.80
N ALA A 38 26.60 14.10 -13.00
CA ALA A 38 25.89 15.34 -13.23
C ALA A 38 24.47 15.14 -12.69
N ARG A 39 24.21 15.66 -11.48
CA ARG A 39 22.86 15.74 -10.94
C ARG A 39 22.12 16.71 -11.84
N SER A 40 21.12 16.21 -12.56
CA SER A 40 20.13 17.08 -13.16
C SER A 40 19.54 17.95 -12.04
N GLN A 41 19.13 19.17 -12.36
CA GLN A 41 18.32 20.00 -11.45
C GLN A 41 16.92 19.39 -11.16
N GLY A 42 16.74 18.08 -11.37
CA GLY A 42 15.53 17.30 -11.08
C GLY A 42 15.63 16.43 -9.82
N GLU A 43 16.82 16.21 -9.24
CA GLU A 43 16.93 15.70 -7.85
C GLU A 43 16.81 16.87 -6.86
N SER A 44 15.72 17.64 -6.96
CA SER A 44 15.32 18.46 -5.82
C SER A 44 14.86 17.49 -4.72
N ALA A 45 15.41 17.64 -3.51
CA ALA A 45 14.93 16.89 -2.36
C ALA A 45 13.40 17.02 -2.26
N ALA A 46 12.71 15.97 -1.79
CA ALA A 46 11.27 16.03 -1.58
C ALA A 46 10.94 17.20 -0.63
N VAL A 47 10.32 18.27 -1.16
CA VAL A 47 9.95 19.46 -0.39
C VAL A 47 8.49 19.34 0.03
N TYR A 48 8.27 19.24 1.35
CA TYR A 48 6.95 19.24 1.96
C TYR A 48 6.56 20.66 2.39
N THR A 49 5.31 21.05 2.16
CA THR A 49 4.80 22.41 2.47
C THR A 49 3.82 22.43 3.64
N GLY A 50 3.30 21.27 4.07
CA GLY A 50 2.39 21.13 5.21
C GLY A 50 0.93 21.41 4.87
N VAL A 51 0.02 20.92 5.70
CA VAL A 51 -1.43 20.95 5.46
C VAL A 51 -1.97 22.38 5.33
N ALA A 52 -1.38 23.33 6.05
CA ALA A 52 -1.76 24.75 5.97
C ALA A 52 -1.71 25.31 4.54
N SER A 53 -0.82 24.80 3.69
CA SER A 53 -0.72 25.21 2.28
C SER A 53 -1.92 24.79 1.42
N CYS A 54 -2.75 23.86 1.91
CA CYS A 54 -3.98 23.40 1.26
C CYS A 54 -5.24 24.09 1.84
N ALA A 55 -5.13 24.74 3.00
CA ALA A 55 -6.25 25.08 3.87
C ALA A 55 -7.04 26.35 3.49
N GLY A 56 -6.68 27.05 2.41
CA GLY A 56 -7.43 28.21 1.94
C GLY A 56 -8.85 27.84 1.49
N SER A 57 -9.83 28.71 1.71
CA SER A 57 -11.22 28.51 1.27
C SER A 57 -11.38 28.46 -0.26
N THR A 58 -10.44 29.04 -1.00
CA THR A 58 -10.34 28.91 -2.46
C THR A 58 -9.60 27.65 -2.91
N CYS A 59 -9.11 26.83 -1.96
CA CYS A 59 -8.33 25.62 -2.19
C CYS A 59 -9.12 24.40 -1.69
N HIS A 60 -8.82 23.90 -0.48
CA HIS A 60 -9.45 22.70 0.11
C HIS A 60 -10.03 22.96 1.51
N GLY A 61 -10.19 24.23 1.91
CA GLY A 61 -10.62 24.65 3.25
C GLY A 61 -12.04 25.20 3.38
N ARG A 62 -12.94 24.93 2.43
CA ARG A 62 -14.36 25.28 2.56
C ARG A 62 -15.03 24.46 3.67
N MET A 63 -16.09 25.03 4.24
CA MET A 63 -16.96 24.35 5.21
C MET A 63 -18.06 23.52 4.54
N GLU A 64 -18.38 23.84 3.28
CA GLU A 64 -19.32 23.09 2.47
C GLU A 64 -18.63 22.65 1.18
N GLY A 65 -18.98 21.47 0.70
CA GLY A 65 -18.39 20.89 -0.50
C GLY A 65 -19.02 21.40 -1.78
N ASP A 66 -19.11 22.72 -1.93
CA ASP A 66 -19.81 23.46 -2.99
C ASP A 66 -18.87 24.18 -3.96
N GLY A 67 -17.57 23.84 -3.94
CA GLY A 67 -16.60 24.38 -4.86
C GLY A 67 -16.92 24.06 -6.34
N THR A 68 -16.42 24.90 -7.24
CA THR A 68 -16.82 24.89 -8.67
C THR A 68 -16.31 23.68 -9.46
N VAL A 69 -15.07 23.25 -9.20
CA VAL A 69 -14.38 22.18 -9.97
C VAL A 69 -14.17 20.92 -9.11
N VAL A 70 -13.98 21.14 -7.82
CA VAL A 70 -13.92 20.11 -6.79
C VAL A 70 -14.70 20.64 -5.61
N ARG A 71 -15.04 19.77 -4.65
CA ARG A 71 -15.82 20.16 -3.48
C ARG A 71 -15.16 21.25 -2.65
N GLN A 72 -13.82 21.24 -2.55
CA GLN A 72 -13.02 22.16 -1.75
C GLN A 72 -13.24 22.04 -0.23
N ASP A 73 -13.91 20.98 0.26
CA ASP A 73 -14.14 20.69 1.69
C ASP A 73 -13.25 19.56 2.23
N GLU A 74 -12.21 19.18 1.50
CA GLU A 74 -11.38 18.01 1.80
C GLU A 74 -10.67 18.15 3.15
N LEU A 75 -10.21 19.36 3.51
CA LEU A 75 -9.58 19.61 4.81
C LEU A 75 -10.55 19.35 5.96
N MET A 76 -11.80 19.80 5.84
CA MET A 76 -12.83 19.61 6.87
C MET A 76 -13.07 18.12 7.15
N LYS A 77 -13.14 17.30 6.10
CA LYS A 77 -13.32 15.85 6.25
C LYS A 77 -12.09 15.17 6.85
N TRP A 78 -10.90 15.56 6.44
CA TRP A 78 -9.65 15.02 6.97
C TRP A 78 -9.42 15.44 8.43
N GLN A 79 -9.77 16.66 8.82
CA GLN A 79 -9.51 17.16 10.17
C GLN A 79 -10.54 16.71 11.21
N GLU A 80 -11.63 16.03 10.83
CA GLU A 80 -12.67 15.57 11.76
C GLU A 80 -12.24 14.26 12.47
N PRO A 81 -11.66 14.34 13.68
CA PRO A 81 -10.99 13.21 14.30
C PRO A 81 -11.96 12.13 14.79
N SER A 82 -13.28 12.35 14.85
CA SER A 82 -14.21 11.31 15.29
C SER A 82 -14.62 10.36 14.16
N THR A 83 -14.34 10.70 12.90
CA THR A 83 -14.78 9.92 11.73
C THR A 83 -13.70 8.97 11.22
N PRO A 84 -14.03 7.98 10.38
CA PRO A 84 -13.03 7.21 9.62
C PRO A 84 -12.14 8.10 8.75
N GLY A 85 -12.69 9.18 8.15
CA GLY A 85 -11.97 10.13 7.31
C GLY A 85 -10.84 10.87 8.04
N GLY A 86 -11.04 11.21 9.32
CA GLY A 86 -10.01 11.85 10.15
C GLY A 86 -9.08 10.89 10.91
N ALA A 87 -9.02 9.61 10.54
CA ALA A 87 -8.11 8.66 11.19
C ALA A 87 -6.64 9.06 11.05
N HIS A 88 -6.31 9.63 9.91
CA HIS A 88 -4.95 10.03 9.58
C HIS A 88 -4.54 11.35 10.26
N SER A 89 -5.43 12.34 10.39
CA SER A 89 -5.15 13.58 11.12
C SER A 89 -4.88 13.31 12.61
N ARG A 90 -5.66 12.41 13.24
CA ARG A 90 -5.44 12.03 14.64
C ARG A 90 -4.32 11.02 14.88
N ALA A 91 -3.63 10.56 13.84
CA ALA A 91 -2.67 9.46 13.95
C ALA A 91 -1.54 9.76 14.96
N TRP A 92 -0.99 10.98 14.93
CA TRP A 92 0.04 11.37 15.89
C TRP A 92 -0.52 11.50 17.32
N ALA A 93 -1.72 12.09 17.48
CA ALA A 93 -2.35 12.25 18.79
C ALA A 93 -2.58 10.92 19.52
N VAL A 94 -2.84 9.82 18.77
CA VAL A 94 -2.96 8.46 19.34
C VAL A 94 -1.69 8.02 20.06
N LEU A 95 -0.50 8.54 19.71
CA LEU A 95 0.76 8.21 20.39
C LEU A 95 0.79 8.72 21.84
N SER A 96 -0.04 9.69 22.21
CA SER A 96 -0.12 10.21 23.58
C SER A 96 -1.10 9.45 24.48
N ASN A 97 -1.86 8.49 23.94
CA ASN A 97 -2.87 7.78 24.74
C ASN A 97 -2.28 6.71 25.68
N ASN A 98 -3.10 6.22 26.61
CA ASN A 98 -2.68 5.21 27.60
C ASN A 98 -2.12 3.92 26.98
N ARG A 99 -2.66 3.48 25.82
CA ARG A 99 -2.18 2.28 25.13
C ARG A 99 -0.79 2.50 24.55
N SER A 100 -0.56 3.61 23.88
CA SER A 100 0.74 3.98 23.30
C SER A 100 1.81 4.15 24.38
N GLN A 101 1.45 4.78 25.51
CA GLN A 101 2.35 4.90 26.67
C GLN A 101 2.66 3.53 27.30
N PHE A 102 1.70 2.60 27.31
CA PHE A 102 1.93 1.22 27.74
C PHE A 102 2.87 0.46 26.79
N ILE A 103 2.66 0.60 25.48
CA ILE A 103 3.55 0.04 24.45
C ILE A 103 4.98 0.58 24.65
N ALA A 104 5.14 1.88 24.82
CA ALA A 104 6.45 2.51 25.03
C ALA A 104 7.17 1.95 26.27
N ARG A 105 6.46 1.80 27.39
CA ARG A 105 7.00 1.17 28.62
C ARG A 105 7.43 -0.27 28.39
N ASN A 106 6.62 -1.08 27.71
CA ASN A 106 6.95 -2.49 27.42
C ASN A 106 8.13 -2.62 26.45
N LEU A 107 8.28 -1.68 25.53
CA LEU A 107 9.42 -1.64 24.61
C LEU A 107 10.70 -1.13 25.27
N GLY A 108 10.59 -0.42 26.40
CA GLY A 108 11.70 0.27 27.06
C GLY A 108 12.16 1.52 26.31
N ILE A 109 11.24 2.22 25.63
CA ILE A 109 11.54 3.45 24.88
C ILE A 109 11.00 4.69 25.60
N GLY A 110 11.47 5.86 25.18
CA GLY A 110 10.96 7.16 25.63
C GLY A 110 9.59 7.50 25.03
N ASP A 111 9.33 8.80 24.84
CA ASP A 111 8.05 9.27 24.33
C ASP A 111 7.74 8.72 22.92
N PRO A 112 6.67 7.92 22.75
CA PRO A 112 6.28 7.38 21.44
C PRO A 112 6.00 8.49 20.41
N ALA A 113 5.57 9.70 20.83
CA ALA A 113 5.31 10.83 19.93
C ALA A 113 6.57 11.39 19.25
N THR A 114 7.76 10.95 19.67
CA THR A 114 9.06 11.33 19.07
C THR A 114 9.87 10.12 18.57
N ALA A 115 9.45 8.90 18.91
CA ALA A 115 10.15 7.68 18.54
C ALA A 115 9.97 7.38 17.05
N GLN A 116 11.08 7.27 16.30
CA GLN A 116 11.07 7.01 14.84
C GLN A 116 10.26 5.77 14.44
N MET A 117 10.27 4.71 15.26
CA MET A 117 9.49 3.49 15.01
C MET A 117 7.96 3.69 15.08
N CYS A 118 7.50 4.78 15.69
CA CYS A 118 6.10 5.14 15.81
C CYS A 118 5.72 6.21 14.78
N ILE A 119 6.49 7.30 14.72
CA ILE A 119 6.15 8.45 13.86
C ILE A 119 6.36 8.16 12.37
N GLY A 120 7.08 7.10 11.99
CA GLY A 120 7.19 6.70 10.58
C GLY A 120 5.87 6.34 9.90
N CYS A 121 4.86 5.89 10.68
CA CYS A 121 3.51 5.63 10.20
C CYS A 121 2.45 6.59 10.76
N HIS A 122 2.79 7.35 11.82
CA HIS A 122 1.84 8.22 12.53
C HIS A 122 2.04 9.72 12.25
N ALA A 123 3.03 10.09 11.43
CA ALA A 123 3.28 11.45 11.00
C ALA A 123 3.68 11.48 9.51
N THR A 124 3.50 12.65 8.88
CA THR A 124 3.91 12.87 7.49
C THR A 124 5.43 12.82 7.36
N ALA A 125 5.93 12.22 6.27
CA ALA A 125 7.36 12.05 6.02
C ALA A 125 8.17 13.38 6.08
N GLY A 126 7.57 14.53 5.77
CA GLY A 126 8.21 15.84 5.89
C GLY A 126 8.36 16.38 7.32
N ALA A 127 7.59 15.85 8.28
CA ALA A 127 7.71 16.18 9.70
C ALA A 127 8.79 15.35 10.40
N VAL A 128 9.09 14.17 9.86
CA VAL A 128 10.17 13.29 10.32
C VAL A 128 11.42 13.56 9.48
N ALA A 129 12.62 13.42 10.04
CA ALA A 129 13.86 13.58 9.28
C ALA A 129 14.14 12.37 8.37
N ALA A 130 13.15 11.95 7.57
CA ALA A 130 13.29 10.85 6.63
C ALA A 130 14.41 11.16 5.63
N LYS A 131 15.25 10.17 5.31
CA LYS A 131 16.40 10.33 4.41
C LYS A 131 15.96 10.95 3.08
N GLY A 132 16.53 12.10 2.74
CA GLY A 132 16.28 12.79 1.47
C GLY A 132 15.06 13.72 1.46
N ALA A 133 14.27 13.77 2.54
CA ALA A 133 13.28 14.83 2.73
C ALA A 133 13.96 16.05 3.37
N MET A 134 13.79 17.23 2.76
CA MET A 134 14.12 18.46 3.48
C MET A 134 13.00 18.70 4.50
N ARG A 135 13.38 18.98 5.75
CA ARG A 135 12.43 19.37 6.78
C ARG A 135 11.71 20.64 6.32
N GLY A 136 10.46 20.47 5.87
CA GLY A 136 9.53 21.58 5.73
C GLY A 136 9.04 22.00 7.11
N SER A 137 8.41 23.16 7.20
CA SER A 137 7.68 23.64 8.39
C SER A 137 6.38 22.84 8.62
N VAL A 138 6.44 21.50 8.52
CA VAL A 138 5.30 20.61 8.71
C VAL A 138 5.20 20.25 10.19
N PRO A 139 4.11 20.64 10.88
CA PRO A 139 3.84 20.21 12.24
C PRO A 139 3.74 18.68 12.31
N THR A 140 4.35 18.07 13.32
CA THR A 140 4.21 16.60 13.51
C THR A 140 2.80 16.26 13.99
N GLU A 141 2.17 17.24 14.65
CA GLU A 141 0.82 17.23 15.21
C GLU A 141 -0.26 17.10 14.15
N ASP A 142 0.03 17.46 12.89
CA ASP A 142 -0.86 17.23 11.75
C ASP A 142 -1.07 15.72 11.49
N GLY A 143 -0.23 14.84 12.05
CA GLY A 143 -0.28 13.40 11.82
C GLY A 143 0.01 13.05 10.36
N VAL A 144 -0.77 12.13 9.80
CA VAL A 144 -0.68 11.72 8.40
C VAL A 144 -1.50 12.71 7.56
N GLY A 145 -0.83 13.73 7.04
CA GLY A 145 -1.40 14.80 6.25
C GLY A 145 -1.50 14.49 4.75
N CYS A 146 -2.02 15.47 3.99
CA CYS A 146 -2.32 15.35 2.57
C CYS A 146 -1.14 14.81 1.74
N GLU A 147 0.07 15.31 2.02
CA GLU A 147 1.30 14.98 1.27
C GLU A 147 1.80 13.54 1.50
N SER A 148 1.29 12.83 2.52
CA SER A 148 1.56 11.40 2.71
C SER A 148 0.95 10.58 1.55
N CYS A 149 -0.25 10.96 1.13
CA CYS A 149 -0.97 10.31 0.04
C CYS A 149 -0.75 10.97 -1.32
N HIS A 150 -0.75 12.31 -1.39
CA HIS A 150 -0.62 13.07 -2.63
C HIS A 150 0.83 13.34 -3.06
N GLY A 151 1.80 13.06 -2.19
CA GLY A 151 3.21 13.34 -2.44
C GLY A 151 3.63 14.75 -1.97
N PRO A 152 4.94 15.03 -1.88
CA PRO A 152 5.45 16.33 -1.45
C PRO A 152 5.00 17.43 -2.41
N ALA A 153 4.36 18.47 -1.90
CA ALA A 153 3.68 19.47 -2.72
C ALA A 153 4.62 20.51 -3.32
N GLY A 154 5.85 20.66 -2.85
CA GLY A 154 6.76 21.71 -3.31
C GLY A 154 7.01 21.74 -4.83
N GLY A 155 6.91 20.58 -5.50
CA GLY A 155 7.05 20.50 -6.96
C GLY A 155 5.80 20.89 -7.76
N TRP A 156 4.60 20.64 -7.22
CA TRP A 156 3.34 20.75 -7.97
C TRP A 156 2.34 21.77 -7.41
N LEU A 157 2.57 22.34 -6.23
CA LEU A 157 1.64 23.25 -5.56
C LEU A 157 1.37 24.51 -6.40
N ALA A 158 2.41 25.11 -6.99
CA ALA A 158 2.28 26.32 -7.80
C ALA A 158 1.44 26.10 -9.07
N SER A 159 1.66 24.98 -9.78
CA SER A 159 0.87 24.62 -10.96
C SER A 159 -0.54 24.15 -10.60
N HIS A 160 -0.74 23.65 -9.39
CA HIS A 160 -2.05 23.26 -8.87
C HIS A 160 -2.94 24.47 -8.58
N TYR A 161 -2.38 25.58 -8.10
CA TYR A 161 -3.11 26.82 -7.85
C TYR A 161 -3.57 27.56 -9.12
N ALA A 162 -2.92 27.31 -10.26
CA ALA A 162 -3.24 28.00 -11.50
C ALA A 162 -4.69 27.68 -11.91
N GLY A 163 -5.63 28.57 -11.58
CA GLY A 163 -7.06 28.40 -11.84
C GLY A 163 -7.35 28.08 -13.30
N VAL A 164 -8.43 27.34 -13.57
CA VAL A 164 -8.87 27.00 -14.94
C VAL A 164 -9.23 28.32 -15.65
N GLY A 165 -8.56 28.60 -16.77
CA GLY A 165 -8.77 29.84 -17.52
C GLY A 165 -10.12 29.86 -18.24
N THR A 166 -10.36 30.90 -19.05
CA THR A 166 -11.56 31.02 -19.90
C THR A 166 -11.45 30.19 -21.19
N SER A 167 -10.78 29.04 -21.15
CA SER A 167 -10.56 28.19 -22.31
C SER A 167 -11.89 27.76 -22.93
N ALA A 168 -11.92 27.65 -24.27
CA ALA A 168 -13.06 27.09 -24.99
C ALA A 168 -13.31 25.60 -24.66
N ASN A 169 -12.34 24.93 -24.03
CA ASN A 169 -12.47 23.55 -23.54
C ASN A 169 -11.88 23.44 -22.12
N PRO A 170 -12.65 23.74 -21.06
CA PRO A 170 -12.18 23.68 -19.68
C PRO A 170 -11.80 22.26 -19.24
N ASP A 171 -12.48 21.22 -19.73
CA ASP A 171 -12.19 19.82 -19.40
C ASP A 171 -10.79 19.39 -19.84
N ALA A 172 -10.42 19.74 -21.07
CA ALA A 172 -9.09 19.47 -21.60
C ALA A 172 -7.99 20.22 -20.82
N GLU A 173 -8.25 21.47 -20.44
CA GLU A 173 -7.33 22.26 -19.63
C GLU A 173 -7.12 21.65 -18.24
N MET A 174 -8.21 21.26 -17.55
CA MET A 174 -8.16 20.60 -16.24
C MET A 174 -7.35 19.31 -16.30
N ARG A 175 -7.55 18.50 -17.34
CA ARG A 175 -6.79 17.27 -17.56
C ARG A 175 -5.30 17.56 -17.80
N GLN A 176 -4.96 18.52 -18.66
CA GLN A 176 -3.56 18.89 -18.93
C GLN A 176 -2.85 19.37 -17.66
N LYS A 177 -3.53 20.17 -16.83
CA LYS A 177 -3.00 20.60 -15.52
C LYS A 177 -2.78 19.43 -14.56
N HIS A 178 -3.73 18.51 -14.49
CA HIS A 178 -3.57 17.30 -13.69
C HIS A 178 -2.34 16.49 -14.14
N LEU A 179 -2.19 16.26 -15.45
CA LEU A 179 -1.01 15.59 -16.01
C LEU A 179 0.31 16.32 -15.72
N ALA A 180 0.31 17.66 -15.80
CA ALA A 180 1.48 18.46 -15.43
C ALA A 180 1.84 18.33 -13.94
N ASN A 181 0.83 18.34 -13.06
CA ASN A 181 1.05 18.11 -11.62
C ASN A 181 1.60 16.70 -11.35
N LEU A 182 1.14 15.67 -12.08
CA LEU A 182 1.71 14.32 -11.98
C LEU A 182 3.19 14.31 -12.36
N SER A 183 3.56 14.96 -13.48
CA SER A 183 4.96 15.11 -13.88
C SER A 183 5.80 15.89 -12.88
N ALA A 184 5.18 16.75 -12.07
CA ALA A 184 5.81 17.55 -11.04
C ALA A 184 5.80 16.91 -9.63
N GLY A 185 5.37 15.66 -9.50
CA GLY A 185 5.48 14.87 -8.27
C GLY A 185 4.17 14.57 -7.53
N LEU A 186 3.02 15.01 -8.05
CA LEU A 186 1.72 14.59 -7.53
C LEU A 186 1.56 13.08 -7.75
N LYS A 187 1.19 12.34 -6.71
CA LYS A 187 0.93 10.90 -6.81
C LYS A 187 -0.38 10.64 -7.59
N LYS A 188 -0.30 9.77 -8.60
CA LYS A 188 -1.43 9.36 -9.45
C LYS A 188 -2.39 8.41 -8.72
N LEU A 189 -3.09 8.90 -7.70
CA LEU A 189 -3.94 8.08 -6.84
C LEU A 189 -5.18 7.50 -7.55
N GLU A 190 -5.54 7.95 -8.75
CA GLU A 190 -6.54 7.26 -9.57
C GLU A 190 -6.04 5.93 -10.17
N ASP A 191 -4.73 5.69 -10.16
CA ASP A 191 -4.12 4.43 -10.56
C ASP A 191 -4.11 3.46 -9.36
N PRO A 192 -4.71 2.26 -9.49
CA PRO A 192 -4.83 1.33 -8.37
C PRO A 192 -3.49 0.82 -7.87
N VAL A 193 -2.47 0.69 -8.73
CA VAL A 193 -1.14 0.22 -8.31
C VAL A 193 -0.44 1.30 -7.48
N VAL A 194 -0.54 2.56 -7.92
CA VAL A 194 0.02 3.70 -7.18
C VAL A 194 -0.68 3.88 -5.84
N ARG A 195 -2.01 3.87 -5.83
CA ARG A 195 -2.79 3.99 -4.58
C ARG A 195 -2.48 2.85 -3.62
N ALA A 196 -2.46 1.61 -4.09
CA ALA A 196 -2.09 0.45 -3.29
C ALA A 196 -0.72 0.63 -2.64
N GLY A 197 0.30 0.99 -3.42
CA GLY A 197 1.66 1.20 -2.95
C GLY A 197 1.76 2.19 -1.79
N VAL A 198 1.05 3.33 -1.91
CA VAL A 198 1.00 4.37 -0.88
C VAL A 198 0.37 3.87 0.41
N CYS A 199 -0.75 3.15 0.34
CA CYS A 199 -1.43 2.68 1.54
C CYS A 199 -0.63 1.60 2.26
N VAL A 200 -0.06 0.64 1.53
CA VAL A 200 0.66 -0.49 2.12
C VAL A 200 2.01 -0.10 2.73
N ASP A 201 2.57 1.08 2.40
CA ASP A 201 3.79 1.59 3.03
C ASP A 201 3.68 1.64 4.56
N CYS A 202 2.51 1.97 5.09
CA CYS A 202 2.23 1.94 6.53
C CYS A 202 1.39 0.71 6.94
N HIS A 203 0.42 0.31 6.11
CA HIS A 203 -0.56 -0.73 6.49
C HIS A 203 -0.06 -2.18 6.30
N PHE A 204 1.05 -2.40 5.62
CA PHE A 204 1.77 -3.69 5.60
C PHE A 204 3.27 -3.52 5.89
N GLY A 205 3.73 -2.27 5.92
CA GLY A 205 5.10 -1.85 6.15
C GLY A 205 5.89 -1.64 4.85
N SER A 206 7.02 -0.96 4.95
CA SER A 206 7.95 -0.67 3.86
C SER A 206 9.40 -0.93 4.26
N ALA A 207 10.30 -0.82 3.28
CA ALA A 207 11.72 -0.88 3.56
C ALA A 207 12.23 0.37 4.31
N SER A 208 11.47 1.49 4.27
CA SER A 208 11.81 2.76 4.90
C SER A 208 11.98 2.62 6.42
N ASP A 209 12.85 3.45 6.98
CA ASP A 209 13.08 3.48 8.42
C ASP A 209 11.80 3.95 9.13
N GLY A 210 11.40 3.26 10.21
CA GLY A 210 10.20 3.59 10.98
C GLY A 210 8.86 3.11 10.41
N GLN A 211 8.83 2.52 9.21
CA GLN A 211 7.62 2.04 8.55
C GLN A 211 7.49 0.50 8.54
N PHE A 212 7.84 -0.17 9.63
CA PHE A 212 7.63 -1.62 9.75
C PHE A 212 7.30 -2.00 11.18
N VAL A 213 6.08 -2.50 11.39
CA VAL A 213 5.64 -3.00 12.70
C VAL A 213 6.15 -4.41 12.88
N THR A 214 7.17 -4.58 13.73
CA THR A 214 7.71 -5.89 14.10
C THR A 214 6.79 -6.61 15.09
N HIS A 215 6.96 -7.92 15.23
CA HIS A 215 6.28 -8.67 16.27
C HIS A 215 6.61 -8.15 17.67
N ARG A 216 7.80 -7.59 17.91
CA ARG A 216 8.15 -6.96 19.20
C ARG A 216 7.22 -5.78 19.52
N ILE A 217 6.88 -4.96 18.51
CA ILE A 217 5.95 -3.83 18.66
C ILE A 217 4.53 -4.35 18.91
N MET A 218 4.11 -5.42 18.21
CA MET A 218 2.82 -6.08 18.45
C MET A 218 2.72 -6.67 19.86
N ALA A 219 3.75 -7.40 20.29
CA ALA A 219 3.83 -8.01 21.63
C ALA A 219 3.81 -6.98 22.76
N ALA A 220 4.34 -5.77 22.52
CA ALA A 220 4.25 -4.66 23.46
C ALA A 220 2.84 -4.05 23.56
N GLY A 221 1.93 -4.41 22.66
CA GLY A 221 0.51 -4.05 22.70
C GLY A 221 -0.02 -3.32 21.47
N HIS A 222 0.80 -3.12 20.42
CA HIS A 222 0.33 -2.55 19.16
C HIS A 222 -0.70 -3.49 18.52
N PRO A 223 -1.85 -3.00 18.05
CA PRO A 223 -2.83 -3.85 17.38
C PRO A 223 -2.23 -4.48 16.12
N ARG A 224 -2.73 -5.66 15.73
CA ARG A 224 -2.48 -6.20 14.39
C ARG A 224 -2.94 -5.18 13.35
N ILE A 225 -2.16 -5.03 12.29
CA ILE A 225 -2.61 -4.24 11.15
C ILE A 225 -3.50 -5.13 10.26
N ALA A 226 -4.74 -4.71 10.06
CA ALA A 226 -5.69 -5.30 9.12
C ALA A 226 -6.07 -4.22 8.10
N PHE A 227 -6.03 -4.56 6.81
CA PHE A 227 -6.21 -3.57 5.75
C PHE A 227 -6.79 -4.19 4.47
N GLU A 228 -7.75 -3.48 3.88
CA GLU A 228 -8.36 -3.77 2.59
C GLU A 228 -8.38 -2.48 1.77
N LEU A 229 -7.74 -2.46 0.61
CA LEU A 229 -7.43 -1.22 -0.10
C LEU A 229 -8.67 -0.40 -0.46
N ASP A 230 -9.68 -1.04 -1.04
CA ASP A 230 -10.82 -0.31 -1.58
C ASP A 230 -11.84 0.08 -0.49
N LEU A 231 -12.01 -0.76 0.54
CA LEU A 231 -12.77 -0.41 1.74
C LEU A 231 -12.20 0.86 2.40
N PHE A 232 -10.91 0.86 2.70
CA PHE A 232 -10.28 1.98 3.39
C PHE A 232 -10.14 3.22 2.47
N SER A 233 -10.02 3.03 1.15
CA SER A 233 -10.13 4.13 0.18
C SER A 233 -11.51 4.79 0.24
N SER A 234 -12.57 4.00 0.35
CA SER A 234 -13.96 4.49 0.44
C SER A 234 -14.22 5.19 1.78
N LEU A 235 -13.73 4.64 2.89
CA LEU A 235 -13.85 5.26 4.23
C LEU A 235 -13.13 6.60 4.36
N GLN A 236 -12.11 6.83 3.54
CA GLN A 236 -11.32 8.07 3.53
C GLN A 236 -11.72 9.02 2.37
N ALA A 237 -12.70 8.64 1.55
CA ALA A 237 -13.06 9.40 0.37
C ALA A 237 -13.56 10.81 0.73
N HIS A 238 -12.87 11.82 0.20
CA HIS A 238 -13.22 13.24 0.35
C HIS A 238 -13.52 13.92 -0.98
N HIS A 239 -13.54 13.17 -2.08
CA HIS A 239 -13.87 13.64 -3.43
C HIS A 239 -15.25 13.13 -3.88
N GLN A 240 -15.74 13.68 -4.98
CA GLN A 240 -16.84 13.12 -5.76
C GLN A 240 -16.30 12.60 -7.09
N GLU A 241 -16.80 11.45 -7.52
CA GLU A 241 -16.55 10.98 -8.87
C GLU A 241 -17.71 11.42 -9.77
N ASP A 242 -17.66 12.67 -10.20
CA ASP A 242 -18.56 13.33 -11.14
C ASP A 242 -17.94 13.44 -12.55
N ALA A 243 -18.59 14.18 -13.45
CA ALA A 243 -18.09 14.37 -14.81
C ALA A 243 -16.70 15.01 -14.84
N ASP A 244 -16.47 16.01 -13.99
CA ASP A 244 -15.21 16.74 -13.88
C ASP A 244 -14.09 15.82 -13.38
N TYR A 245 -14.36 15.00 -12.36
CA TYR A 245 -13.43 13.97 -11.91
C TYR A 245 -13.08 12.99 -13.03
N GLY A 246 -14.10 12.49 -13.75
CA GLY A 246 -13.94 11.58 -14.88
C GLY A 246 -13.00 12.13 -15.96
N TRP A 247 -13.25 13.36 -16.41
CA TRP A 247 -12.40 14.03 -17.40
C TRP A 247 -10.99 14.29 -16.88
N ARG A 248 -10.87 14.88 -15.68
CA ARG A 248 -9.59 15.26 -15.10
C ARG A 248 -8.69 14.06 -14.87
N LYS A 249 -9.23 12.97 -14.32
CA LYS A 249 -8.45 11.78 -13.94
C LYS A 249 -8.29 10.79 -15.09
N PHE A 250 -9.36 10.44 -15.76
CA PHE A 250 -9.38 9.34 -16.74
C PHE A 250 -9.48 9.82 -18.19
N GLY A 251 -9.96 11.03 -18.42
CA GLY A 251 -10.11 11.59 -19.77
C GLY A 251 -11.44 11.24 -20.42
N ALA A 252 -12.48 10.94 -19.62
CA ALA A 252 -13.84 10.76 -20.09
C ALA A 252 -14.83 11.08 -18.96
N ALA A 253 -15.92 11.79 -19.26
CA ALA A 253 -16.90 12.26 -18.27
C ALA A 253 -17.50 11.13 -17.40
N ASN A 254 -17.74 9.96 -17.99
CA ASN A 254 -18.36 8.82 -17.31
C ASN A 254 -17.35 7.85 -16.69
N ALA A 255 -16.04 8.11 -16.82
CA ALA A 255 -15.03 7.24 -16.24
C ALA A 255 -14.92 7.45 -14.72
N ARG A 256 -14.73 6.34 -14.01
CA ARG A 256 -14.80 6.22 -12.55
C ARG A 256 -13.72 5.26 -12.07
N THR A 257 -13.44 5.24 -10.77
CA THR A 257 -12.60 4.19 -10.19
C THR A 257 -13.28 2.83 -10.36
N ASP A 258 -12.54 1.88 -10.90
CA ASP A 258 -12.94 0.48 -10.93
C ASP A 258 -12.60 -0.16 -9.58
N HIS A 259 -13.63 -0.27 -8.73
CA HIS A 259 -13.49 -0.80 -7.37
C HIS A 259 -13.14 -2.30 -7.33
N VAL A 260 -13.54 -3.08 -8.33
CA VAL A 260 -13.16 -4.51 -8.41
C VAL A 260 -11.67 -4.62 -8.78
N GLN A 261 -11.21 -3.78 -9.71
CA GLN A 261 -9.79 -3.66 -10.04
C GLN A 261 -8.97 -3.20 -8.83
N MET A 262 -9.44 -2.16 -8.13
CA MET A 262 -8.78 -1.61 -6.94
C MET A 262 -8.62 -2.68 -5.86
N TRP A 263 -9.70 -3.42 -5.55
CA TRP A 263 -9.66 -4.54 -4.61
C TRP A 263 -8.62 -5.60 -5.03
N ALA A 264 -8.68 -6.08 -6.28
CA ALA A 264 -7.80 -7.15 -6.76
C ALA A 264 -6.32 -6.74 -6.78
N VAL A 265 -6.02 -5.52 -7.23
CA VAL A 265 -4.66 -4.94 -7.21
C VAL A 265 -4.18 -4.74 -5.77
N GLY A 266 -5.06 -4.33 -4.86
CA GLY A 266 -4.76 -4.20 -3.44
C GLY A 266 -4.31 -5.52 -2.81
N GLN A 267 -5.03 -6.62 -3.07
CA GLN A 267 -4.64 -7.95 -2.58
C GLN A 267 -3.25 -8.35 -3.09
N ALA A 268 -2.99 -8.19 -4.39
CA ALA A 268 -1.70 -8.55 -4.98
C ALA A 268 -0.54 -7.68 -4.45
N THR A 269 -0.77 -6.38 -4.29
CA THR A 269 0.25 -5.43 -3.80
C THR A 269 0.60 -5.69 -2.33
N ALA A 270 -0.38 -6.02 -1.48
CA ALA A 270 -0.15 -6.39 -0.09
C ALA A 270 0.77 -7.62 0.03
N ILE A 271 0.50 -8.66 -0.78
CA ILE A 271 1.32 -9.88 -0.80
C ILE A 271 2.71 -9.59 -1.33
N GLU A 272 2.82 -8.85 -2.44
CA GLU A 272 4.12 -8.46 -3.01
C GLU A 272 4.98 -7.74 -1.97
N ARG A 273 4.39 -6.78 -1.24
CA ARG A 273 5.07 -6.07 -0.17
C ARG A 273 5.50 -7.00 0.96
N SER A 274 4.59 -7.82 1.44
CA SER A 274 4.86 -8.74 2.56
C SER A 274 5.95 -9.76 2.20
N LEU A 275 5.91 -10.35 1.01
CA LEU A 275 6.95 -11.27 0.53
C LEU A 275 8.30 -10.58 0.33
N ALA A 276 8.33 -9.34 -0.16
CA ALA A 276 9.57 -8.57 -0.30
C ALA A 276 10.22 -8.31 1.07
N LEU A 277 9.42 -7.91 2.07
CA LEU A 277 9.90 -7.71 3.44
C LEU A 277 10.35 -9.03 4.08
N PHE A 278 9.58 -10.11 3.88
CA PHE A 278 9.93 -11.46 4.34
C PHE A 278 11.25 -11.94 3.75
N GLN A 279 11.58 -11.63 2.50
CA GLN A 279 12.85 -12.01 1.87
C GLN A 279 14.04 -11.16 2.35
N SER A 280 13.78 -9.96 2.85
CA SER A 280 14.80 -9.04 3.34
C SER A 280 15.31 -9.41 4.74
N ARG A 281 16.25 -8.61 5.27
CA ARG A 281 16.69 -8.67 6.67
C ARG A 281 15.55 -8.54 7.69
N ARG A 282 14.41 -7.94 7.29
CA ARG A 282 13.22 -7.79 8.14
C ARG A 282 12.43 -9.08 8.30
N GLY A 283 12.72 -10.13 7.52
CA GLY A 283 12.11 -11.46 7.69
C GLY A 283 12.56 -12.22 8.94
N THR A 284 13.50 -11.68 9.70
CA THR A 284 14.10 -12.28 10.89
C THR A 284 14.44 -11.21 11.93
N GLU A 285 14.33 -11.55 13.20
CA GLU A 285 14.79 -10.72 14.32
C GLU A 285 15.67 -11.59 15.23
N GLY A 286 16.99 -11.37 15.18
CA GLY A 286 17.97 -12.25 15.83
C GLY A 286 17.94 -13.67 15.26
N MET A 287 17.83 -14.69 16.13
CA MET A 287 17.73 -16.09 15.71
C MET A 287 16.32 -16.52 15.25
N PHE A 288 15.31 -15.68 15.48
CA PHE A 288 13.92 -16.03 15.23
C PHE A 288 13.44 -15.50 13.87
N PRO A 289 12.53 -16.20 13.18
CA PRO A 289 11.78 -15.58 12.09
C PRO A 289 10.95 -14.41 12.65
N GLU A 290 10.74 -13.38 11.85
CA GLU A 290 9.88 -12.27 12.24
C GLU A 290 8.42 -12.76 12.24
N PHE A 291 7.85 -12.93 13.44
CA PHE A 291 6.52 -13.51 13.63
C PHE A 291 5.39 -12.64 13.07
N TYR A 292 5.63 -11.37 12.73
CA TYR A 292 4.68 -10.54 11.98
C TYR A 292 4.17 -11.22 10.70
N PHE A 293 5.01 -12.01 10.03
CA PHE A 293 4.65 -12.72 8.80
C PHE A 293 3.84 -14.01 9.03
N LEU A 294 3.57 -14.38 10.27
CA LEU A 294 2.97 -15.65 10.64
C LEU A 294 1.57 -15.43 11.20
N ASP A 295 0.64 -16.36 10.92
CA ASP A 295 -0.71 -16.29 11.49
C ASP A 295 -0.81 -17.11 12.77
N CYS A 296 -0.57 -16.46 13.91
CA CYS A 296 -0.71 -17.11 15.22
C CYS A 296 -2.15 -17.58 15.50
N HIS A 297 -3.16 -16.97 14.87
CA HIS A 297 -4.55 -17.36 15.02
C HIS A 297 -4.93 -18.60 14.20
N SER A 298 -4.00 -19.21 13.45
CA SER A 298 -4.23 -20.53 12.87
C SER A 298 -4.29 -21.64 13.93
N CYS A 299 -3.59 -21.45 15.05
CA CYS A 299 -3.45 -22.44 16.12
C CYS A 299 -3.88 -21.92 17.49
N HIS A 300 -3.71 -20.63 17.76
CA HIS A 300 -3.98 -20.03 19.07
C HIS A 300 -5.25 -19.19 19.09
N ARG A 301 -5.94 -19.23 20.23
CA ARG A 301 -6.92 -18.24 20.66
C ARG A 301 -6.36 -17.62 21.94
N ARG A 302 -6.73 -18.19 23.10
CA ARG A 302 -6.08 -17.97 24.38
C ARG A 302 -5.10 -19.11 24.68
N ILE A 303 -3.96 -18.79 25.29
CA ILE A 303 -2.91 -19.75 25.66
C ILE A 303 -2.84 -19.79 27.19
N PHE A 304 -3.13 -20.94 27.79
CA PHE A 304 -3.00 -21.18 29.23
C PHE A 304 -2.92 -22.69 29.49
N ASP A 305 -2.24 -23.08 30.58
CA ASP A 305 -2.12 -24.49 30.97
C ASP A 305 -3.46 -25.01 31.51
N GLN A 306 -3.90 -26.16 31.01
CA GLN A 306 -5.15 -26.80 31.41
C GLN A 306 -5.05 -28.32 31.31
N ALA A 307 -5.71 -29.02 32.24
CA ALA A 307 -5.62 -30.49 32.36
C ALA A 307 -6.21 -31.25 31.15
N LYS A 308 -7.23 -30.68 30.49
CA LYS A 308 -7.80 -31.24 29.26
C LYS A 308 -7.36 -30.37 28.09
N PRO A 309 -6.59 -30.88 27.12
CA PRO A 309 -6.18 -30.07 25.97
C PRO A 309 -7.40 -29.68 25.13
N VAL A 310 -7.46 -28.41 24.70
CA VAL A 310 -8.45 -27.92 23.74
C VAL A 310 -7.71 -27.49 22.48
N ARG A 311 -7.86 -28.27 21.41
CA ARG A 311 -7.35 -27.89 20.08
C ARG A 311 -8.30 -26.86 19.48
N THR A 312 -7.78 -25.68 19.14
CA THR A 312 -8.56 -24.64 18.44
C THR A 312 -8.22 -24.52 16.96
N GLY A 313 -7.09 -25.08 16.53
CA GLY A 313 -6.69 -25.14 15.13
C GLY A 313 -7.60 -26.06 14.31
N VAL A 314 -7.87 -25.67 13.07
CA VAL A 314 -8.64 -26.42 12.07
C VAL A 314 -7.81 -26.51 10.80
N ASP A 315 -7.76 -27.69 10.21
CA ASP A 315 -6.93 -27.98 9.05
C ASP A 315 -7.38 -27.13 7.85
N ASN A 316 -6.44 -26.40 7.26
CA ASN A 316 -6.68 -25.59 6.09
C ASN A 316 -6.24 -26.35 4.84
N PRO A 317 -7.12 -26.66 3.87
CA PRO A 317 -6.75 -27.45 2.69
C PRO A 317 -5.72 -26.76 1.79
N GLY A 318 -5.50 -25.45 1.93
CA GLY A 318 -4.47 -24.68 1.22
C GLY A 318 -3.11 -24.64 1.91
N ARG A 319 -2.95 -25.26 3.08
CA ARG A 319 -1.73 -25.22 3.88
C ARG A 319 -1.24 -26.63 4.19
N GLN A 320 -0.14 -27.02 3.56
CA GLN A 320 0.54 -28.29 3.83
C GLN A 320 1.65 -28.06 4.86
N ILE A 321 1.25 -27.78 6.11
CA ILE A 321 2.17 -27.45 7.20
C ILE A 321 1.91 -28.43 8.36
N PRO A 322 2.95 -29.01 8.99
CA PRO A 322 2.80 -29.87 10.15
C PRO A 322 2.09 -29.18 11.34
N GLU A 323 1.38 -29.97 12.15
CA GLU A 323 0.77 -29.48 13.39
C GLU A 323 1.83 -28.79 14.28
N GLY A 324 1.47 -27.64 14.85
CA GLY A 324 2.35 -26.87 15.72
C GLY A 324 3.29 -25.89 15.00
N MET A 325 3.37 -25.93 13.67
CA MET A 325 4.11 -24.92 12.90
C MET A 325 3.14 -23.82 12.42
N PRO A 326 3.40 -22.54 12.74
CA PRO A 326 2.54 -21.45 12.30
C PRO A 326 2.71 -21.23 10.77
N PRO A 327 1.60 -21.10 10.03
CA PRO A 327 1.66 -20.78 8.61
C PRO A 327 2.05 -19.31 8.40
N TYR A 328 2.43 -19.01 7.15
CA TYR A 328 2.44 -17.62 6.71
C TYR A 328 1.06 -17.00 6.88
N ASN A 329 1.01 -15.71 7.21
CA ASN A 329 -0.22 -14.95 7.21
C ASN A 329 -0.68 -14.71 5.76
N ASP A 330 -1.45 -15.66 5.23
CA ASP A 330 -1.85 -15.78 3.83
C ASP A 330 -3.25 -15.20 3.56
N GLU A 331 -3.76 -14.29 4.40
CA GLU A 331 -5.13 -13.75 4.28
C GLU A 331 -5.41 -13.12 2.90
N ASN A 332 -4.47 -12.33 2.39
CA ASN A 332 -4.56 -11.76 1.06
C ASN A 332 -4.35 -12.80 -0.04
N LEU A 333 -3.57 -13.87 0.20
CA LEU A 333 -3.34 -14.96 -0.77
C LEU A 333 -4.62 -15.77 -1.00
N ILE A 334 -5.46 -15.95 0.04
CA ILE A 334 -6.77 -16.58 -0.09
C ILE A 334 -7.66 -15.73 -1.01
N MET A 335 -7.68 -14.41 -0.83
CA MET A 335 -8.44 -13.48 -1.69
C MET A 335 -7.88 -13.42 -3.12
N LEU A 336 -6.55 -13.36 -3.26
CA LEU A 336 -5.86 -13.36 -4.54
C LEU A 336 -6.19 -14.62 -5.34
N ALA A 337 -6.31 -15.77 -4.68
CA ALA A 337 -6.72 -17.02 -5.33
C ALA A 337 -8.15 -16.96 -5.90
N ALA A 338 -9.08 -16.28 -5.23
CA ALA A 338 -10.42 -16.03 -5.76
C ALA A 338 -10.35 -15.13 -7.01
N ALA A 339 -9.60 -14.02 -6.93
CA ALA A 339 -9.41 -13.08 -8.04
C ALA A 339 -8.73 -13.71 -9.27
N ALA A 340 -7.66 -14.47 -9.03
CA ALA A 340 -6.88 -15.11 -10.08
C ALA A 340 -7.73 -16.12 -10.88
N ARG A 341 -8.58 -16.91 -10.21
CA ARG A 341 -9.46 -17.88 -10.89
C ARG A 341 -10.42 -17.21 -11.87
N LEU A 342 -10.90 -16.02 -11.55
CA LEU A 342 -11.83 -15.29 -12.43
C LEU A 342 -11.10 -14.56 -13.55
N ALA A 343 -10.00 -13.87 -13.23
CA ALA A 343 -9.39 -12.91 -14.14
C ALA A 343 -8.17 -13.44 -14.91
N ALA A 344 -7.47 -14.46 -14.40
CA ALA A 344 -6.28 -15.04 -15.01
C ALA A 344 -6.11 -16.54 -14.64
N PRO A 345 -6.96 -17.45 -15.16
CA PRO A 345 -6.99 -18.85 -14.74
C PRO A 345 -5.63 -19.58 -14.83
N ALA A 346 -4.85 -19.34 -15.87
CA ALA A 346 -3.52 -19.94 -16.03
C ALA A 346 -2.55 -19.53 -14.90
N LEU A 347 -2.62 -18.29 -14.43
CA LEU A 347 -1.83 -17.81 -13.28
C LEU A 347 -2.42 -18.29 -11.95
N ALA A 348 -3.72 -18.60 -11.89
CA ALA A 348 -4.37 -19.13 -10.69
C ALA A 348 -3.82 -20.51 -10.30
N ASP A 349 -3.61 -21.40 -11.27
CA ASP A 349 -3.01 -22.71 -11.02
C ASP A 349 -1.55 -22.58 -10.55
N GLN A 350 -0.79 -21.68 -11.18
CA GLN A 350 0.58 -21.38 -10.76
C GLN A 350 0.63 -20.79 -9.35
N LEU A 351 -0.30 -19.89 -9.01
CA LEU A 351 -0.42 -19.30 -7.68
C LEU A 351 -0.71 -20.38 -6.63
N ALA A 352 -1.65 -21.28 -6.91
CA ALA A 352 -1.98 -22.38 -6.00
C ALA A 352 -0.75 -23.28 -5.75
N ALA A 353 -0.06 -23.69 -6.82
CA ALA A 353 1.14 -24.51 -6.71
C ALA A 353 2.27 -23.82 -5.94
N ARG A 354 2.54 -22.54 -6.22
CA ARG A 354 3.62 -21.78 -5.55
C ARG A 354 3.28 -21.42 -4.11
N THR A 355 2.01 -21.20 -3.79
CA THR A 355 1.55 -20.99 -2.40
C THR A 355 1.75 -22.27 -1.58
N ALA A 356 1.33 -23.42 -2.10
CA ALA A 356 1.53 -24.71 -1.43
C ALA A 356 3.02 -25.02 -1.24
N ALA A 357 3.84 -24.78 -2.27
CA ALA A 357 5.29 -24.97 -2.19
C ALA A 357 5.94 -24.03 -1.15
N PHE A 358 5.50 -22.77 -1.07
CA PHE A 358 6.00 -21.82 -0.08
C PHE A 358 5.66 -22.26 1.35
N HIS A 359 4.41 -22.61 1.63
CA HIS A 359 3.99 -23.13 2.93
C HIS A 359 4.78 -24.39 3.31
N LYS A 360 4.96 -25.33 2.38
CA LYS A 360 5.78 -26.52 2.62
C LYS A 360 7.24 -26.16 2.93
N ALA A 361 7.82 -25.22 2.20
CA ALA A 361 9.22 -24.81 2.40
C ALA A 361 9.46 -24.10 3.75
N MET A 362 8.45 -23.41 4.29
CA MET A 362 8.52 -22.81 5.64
C MET A 362 8.71 -23.85 6.75
N ALA A 363 8.25 -25.09 6.54
CA ALA A 363 8.45 -26.19 7.47
C ALA A 363 9.83 -26.86 7.35
N THR A 364 10.64 -26.50 6.35
CA THR A 364 11.95 -27.09 6.11
C THR A 364 13.07 -26.23 6.70
N ASP A 365 13.31 -25.06 6.11
CA ASP A 365 14.36 -24.14 6.51
C ASP A 365 14.16 -22.75 5.87
N ARG A 366 14.85 -21.74 6.41
CA ARG A 366 14.74 -20.36 5.97
C ARG A 366 15.22 -20.16 4.51
N PRO A 367 16.39 -20.65 4.06
CA PRO A 367 16.80 -20.56 2.66
C PRO A 367 15.76 -21.10 1.66
N SER A 368 15.20 -22.27 1.94
CA SER A 368 14.14 -22.90 1.13
C SER A 368 12.89 -22.03 1.09
N ALA A 369 12.48 -21.50 2.24
CA ALA A 369 11.33 -20.59 2.33
C ALA A 369 11.55 -19.28 1.56
N VAL A 370 12.76 -18.68 1.61
CA VAL A 370 13.12 -17.49 0.82
C VAL A 370 13.05 -17.77 -0.67
N ALA A 371 13.62 -18.89 -1.12
CA ALA A 371 13.59 -19.28 -2.53
C ALA A 371 12.16 -19.49 -3.03
N ALA A 372 11.31 -20.17 -2.24
CA ALA A 372 9.91 -20.37 -2.59
C ALA A 372 9.09 -19.05 -2.55
N ALA A 373 9.39 -18.15 -1.60
CA ALA A 373 8.79 -16.81 -1.56
C ALA A 373 9.16 -15.97 -2.80
N ALA A 374 10.40 -16.07 -3.29
CA ALA A 374 10.82 -15.39 -4.52
C ALA A 374 10.04 -15.91 -5.74
N GLN A 375 9.82 -17.22 -5.83
CA GLN A 375 8.98 -17.81 -6.87
C GLN A 375 7.53 -17.33 -6.74
N LEU A 376 6.94 -17.37 -5.55
CA LEU A 376 5.58 -16.87 -5.33
C LEU A 376 5.46 -15.39 -5.71
N SER A 377 6.45 -14.57 -5.37
CA SER A 377 6.50 -13.13 -5.70
C SER A 377 6.41 -12.87 -7.21
N GLN A 378 7.04 -13.70 -8.05
CA GLN A 378 6.96 -13.56 -9.51
C GLN A 378 5.53 -13.76 -10.03
N THR A 379 4.81 -14.77 -9.52
CA THR A 379 3.41 -15.01 -9.92
C THR A 379 2.49 -13.92 -9.39
N VAL A 380 2.72 -13.44 -8.16
CA VAL A 380 1.96 -12.30 -7.60
C VAL A 380 2.17 -11.04 -8.44
N ALA A 381 3.41 -10.73 -8.86
CA ALA A 381 3.69 -9.59 -9.73
C ALA A 381 3.03 -9.72 -11.12
N ALA A 382 3.01 -10.93 -11.69
CA ALA A 382 2.30 -11.20 -12.94
C ALA A 382 0.79 -11.00 -12.79
N LEU A 383 0.19 -11.49 -11.69
CA LEU A 383 -1.23 -11.29 -11.38
C LEU A 383 -1.56 -9.81 -11.16
N LYS A 384 -0.75 -9.08 -10.39
CA LYS A 384 -0.88 -7.62 -10.18
C LYS A 384 -0.92 -6.89 -11.54
N SER A 385 0.01 -7.22 -12.43
CA SER A 385 0.08 -6.62 -13.77
C SER A 385 -1.15 -6.97 -14.62
N ALA A 386 -1.61 -8.23 -14.57
CA ALA A 386 -2.81 -8.66 -15.28
C ALA A 386 -4.08 -7.95 -14.79
N PHE A 387 -4.21 -7.74 -13.48
CA PHE A 387 -5.34 -7.01 -12.91
C PHE A 387 -5.29 -5.52 -13.24
N ALA A 388 -4.11 -4.89 -13.15
CA ALA A 388 -3.93 -3.48 -13.48
C ALA A 388 -4.23 -3.18 -14.97
N ALA A 389 -4.03 -4.16 -15.86
CA ALA A 389 -4.33 -4.03 -17.28
C ALA A 389 -5.78 -4.36 -17.66
N ARG A 390 -6.56 -4.94 -16.74
CA ARG A 390 -7.93 -5.39 -16.99
C ARG A 390 -8.94 -4.40 -16.42
N SER A 391 -9.92 -4.03 -17.24
CA SER A 391 -11.17 -3.42 -16.78
C SER A 391 -12.14 -4.50 -16.30
N PHE A 392 -12.71 -4.30 -15.12
CA PHE A 392 -13.74 -5.14 -14.54
C PHE A 392 -15.10 -4.43 -14.66
N THR A 393 -16.16 -5.22 -14.60
CA THR A 393 -17.56 -4.76 -14.68
C THR A 393 -18.30 -5.07 -13.39
N GLY A 394 -19.48 -4.47 -13.20
CA GLY A 394 -20.37 -4.84 -12.08
C GLY A 394 -20.76 -6.33 -12.08
N THR A 395 -20.78 -6.99 -13.25
CA THR A 395 -20.97 -8.44 -13.35
C THR A 395 -19.78 -9.22 -12.77
N ASP A 396 -18.56 -8.74 -12.98
CA ASP A 396 -17.37 -9.36 -12.39
C ASP A 396 -17.40 -9.26 -10.86
N ALA A 397 -17.97 -8.20 -10.28
CA ALA A 397 -18.13 -8.09 -8.83
C ALA A 397 -18.97 -9.25 -8.26
N PHE A 398 -20.08 -9.59 -8.93
CA PHE A 398 -20.92 -10.73 -8.51
C PHE A 398 -20.20 -12.06 -8.63
N ALA A 399 -19.43 -12.25 -9.70
CA ALA A 399 -18.62 -13.44 -9.89
C ALA A 399 -17.49 -13.53 -8.85
N MET A 400 -16.94 -12.39 -8.42
CA MET A 400 -15.89 -12.32 -7.41
C MET A 400 -16.42 -12.69 -6.01
N VAL A 401 -17.59 -12.17 -5.63
CA VAL A 401 -18.29 -12.57 -4.39
C VAL A 401 -18.57 -14.07 -4.40
N ASP A 402 -18.99 -14.63 -5.55
CA ASP A 402 -19.17 -16.07 -5.70
C ASP A 402 -17.87 -16.83 -5.49
N ALA A 403 -16.78 -16.38 -6.11
CA ALA A 403 -15.47 -17.01 -6.01
C ALA A 403 -14.94 -17.03 -4.56
N ILE A 404 -15.15 -15.97 -3.78
CA ILE A 404 -14.77 -15.90 -2.36
C ILE A 404 -15.53 -16.95 -1.53
N SER A 405 -16.81 -17.16 -1.83
CA SER A 405 -17.67 -18.12 -1.12
C SER A 405 -17.56 -19.56 -1.62
N ALA A 406 -16.97 -19.77 -2.80
CA ALA A 406 -16.90 -21.07 -3.45
C ALA A 406 -16.13 -22.05 -2.56
N LYS A 407 -16.51 -23.33 -2.57
CA LYS A 407 -15.93 -24.35 -1.69
C LYS A 407 -14.40 -24.34 -1.65
N ALA A 408 -13.75 -24.18 -2.81
CA ALA A 408 -12.29 -24.12 -2.93
C ALA A 408 -11.61 -22.97 -2.14
N ILE A 409 -12.37 -21.92 -1.80
CA ILE A 409 -11.91 -20.77 -1.01
C ILE A 409 -12.56 -20.78 0.38
N GLY A 410 -13.87 -21.02 0.46
CA GLY A 410 -14.65 -21.04 1.70
C GLY A 410 -14.13 -22.03 2.75
N ASP A 411 -13.67 -23.21 2.32
CA ASP A 411 -13.08 -24.21 3.21
C ASP A 411 -11.74 -23.74 3.83
N ARG A 412 -11.11 -22.70 3.28
CA ARG A 412 -9.86 -22.13 3.79
C ARG A 412 -10.08 -21.07 4.87
N PHE A 413 -11.32 -20.70 5.19
CA PHE A 413 -11.63 -19.77 6.28
C PHE A 413 -11.63 -20.50 7.63
N THR A 414 -10.44 -20.97 8.02
CA THR A 414 -10.22 -21.76 9.25
C THR A 414 -9.63 -20.95 10.40
N ASP A 415 -9.13 -19.74 10.10
CA ASP A 415 -8.56 -18.80 11.04
C ASP A 415 -9.19 -17.41 10.90
N TYR A 416 -8.89 -16.59 11.91
CA TYR A 416 -9.40 -15.25 12.03
C TYR A 416 -8.98 -14.34 10.88
N SER A 417 -7.70 -14.35 10.52
CA SER A 417 -7.06 -13.40 9.61
C SER A 417 -7.66 -13.51 8.20
N GLY A 418 -7.69 -14.73 7.64
CA GLY A 418 -8.32 -14.99 6.34
C GLY A 418 -9.82 -14.66 6.30
N SER A 419 -10.52 -14.91 7.41
CA SER A 419 -11.96 -14.63 7.54
C SER A 419 -12.28 -13.14 7.62
N GLN A 420 -11.49 -12.39 8.37
CA GLN A 420 -11.59 -10.94 8.46
C GLN A 420 -11.40 -10.30 7.08
N GLN A 421 -10.39 -10.75 6.33
CA GLN A 421 -10.14 -10.26 4.98
C GLN A 421 -11.27 -10.61 4.01
N ALA A 422 -11.88 -11.79 4.15
CA ALA A 422 -12.99 -12.22 3.30
C ALA A 422 -14.25 -11.37 3.48
N VAL A 423 -14.64 -11.04 4.71
CA VAL A 423 -15.83 -10.19 4.93
C VAL A 423 -15.61 -8.76 4.46
N MET A 424 -14.41 -8.19 4.69
CA MET A 424 -14.06 -6.87 4.12
C MET A 424 -14.11 -6.89 2.60
N GLY A 425 -13.56 -7.95 1.96
CA GLY A 425 -13.63 -8.11 0.51
C GLY A 425 -15.06 -8.22 -0.04
N VAL A 426 -15.94 -8.97 0.63
CA VAL A 426 -17.36 -9.08 0.22
C VAL A 426 -18.09 -7.75 0.35
N ASP A 427 -17.86 -6.99 1.44
CA ASP A 427 -18.45 -5.67 1.64
C ASP A 427 -17.99 -4.67 0.57
N THR A 428 -16.68 -4.65 0.30
CA THR A 428 -16.07 -3.87 -0.79
C THR A 428 -16.69 -4.20 -2.15
N LEU A 429 -16.86 -5.48 -2.47
CA LEU A 429 -17.44 -5.89 -3.76
C LEU A 429 -18.92 -5.54 -3.86
N LEU A 430 -19.68 -5.53 -2.76
CA LEU A 430 -21.03 -4.98 -2.75
C LEU A 430 -21.01 -3.47 -3.03
N ASN A 431 -20.10 -2.73 -2.40
CA ASN A 431 -19.94 -1.29 -2.67
C ASN A 431 -19.57 -1.02 -4.14
N ALA A 432 -18.76 -1.87 -4.76
CA ALA A 432 -18.46 -1.81 -6.20
C ALA A 432 -19.72 -1.99 -7.06
N MET A 433 -20.65 -2.88 -6.68
CA MET A 433 -21.93 -3.04 -7.37
C MET A 433 -22.82 -1.81 -7.22
N VAL A 434 -22.79 -1.15 -6.07
CA VAL A 434 -23.53 0.10 -5.84
C VAL A 434 -22.93 1.24 -6.65
N SER A 435 -21.61 1.40 -6.61
CA SER A 435 -20.87 2.45 -7.34
C SER A 435 -21.05 2.34 -8.85
N SER A 436 -21.10 1.12 -9.38
CA SER A 436 -21.39 0.87 -10.81
C SER A 436 -22.87 1.00 -11.20
N GLY A 437 -23.76 1.28 -10.25
CA GLY A 437 -25.22 1.37 -10.48
C GLY A 437 -25.90 0.02 -10.72
N ARG A 438 -25.19 -1.10 -10.54
CA ARG A 438 -25.76 -2.45 -10.72
C ARG A 438 -26.70 -2.83 -9.58
N VAL A 439 -26.44 -2.32 -8.38
CA VAL A 439 -27.28 -2.48 -7.18
C VAL A 439 -27.63 -1.09 -6.65
N THR A 440 -28.87 -0.88 -6.20
CA THR A 440 -29.26 0.40 -5.61
C THR A 440 -28.79 0.50 -4.15
N VAL A 441 -28.60 1.73 -3.65
CA VAL A 441 -28.27 1.97 -2.24
C VAL A 441 -29.32 1.33 -1.31
N GLY A 442 -30.61 1.42 -1.65
CA GLY A 442 -31.69 0.82 -0.86
C GLY A 442 -31.64 -0.71 -0.84
N ALA A 443 -31.32 -1.35 -1.96
CA ALA A 443 -31.17 -2.81 -2.03
C ALA A 443 -29.97 -3.30 -1.21
N ALA A 444 -28.83 -2.60 -1.30
CA ALA A 444 -27.65 -2.88 -0.49
C ALA A 444 -27.94 -2.69 1.02
N ALA A 445 -28.67 -1.63 1.39
CA ALA A 445 -29.10 -1.41 2.77
C ALA A 445 -30.00 -2.55 3.28
N GLY A 446 -30.88 -3.09 2.43
CA GLY A 446 -31.77 -4.22 2.76
C GLY A 446 -31.04 -5.50 3.17
N ILE A 447 -29.81 -5.72 2.69
CA ILE A 447 -29.00 -6.90 3.04
C ILE A 447 -27.88 -6.63 4.06
N ARG A 448 -27.76 -5.39 4.55
CA ARG A 448 -26.65 -4.98 5.43
C ARG A 448 -26.56 -5.82 6.70
N GLY A 449 -27.71 -6.23 7.24
CA GLY A 449 -27.77 -7.10 8.41
C GLY A 449 -27.09 -8.47 8.22
N ASP A 450 -27.03 -9.01 7.00
CA ASP A 450 -26.28 -10.25 6.73
C ASP A 450 -24.77 -10.02 6.76
N ILE A 451 -24.29 -8.88 6.23
CA ILE A 451 -22.88 -8.50 6.25
C ILE A 451 -22.43 -8.21 7.68
N ASP A 452 -23.24 -7.49 8.45
CA ASP A 452 -22.92 -7.18 9.85
C ASP A 452 -22.84 -8.45 10.73
N ARG A 453 -23.64 -9.49 10.44
CA ARG A 453 -23.49 -10.80 11.08
C ARG A 453 -22.14 -11.45 10.75
N ALA A 454 -21.67 -11.35 9.52
CA ALA A 454 -20.35 -11.86 9.13
C ALA A 454 -19.22 -11.08 9.82
N TYR A 455 -19.32 -9.74 9.93
CA TYR A 455 -18.37 -8.94 10.71
C TYR A 455 -18.39 -9.29 12.19
N ALA A 456 -19.57 -9.54 12.77
CA ALA A 456 -19.68 -9.93 14.18
C ALA A 456 -18.93 -11.25 14.46
N ALA A 457 -18.94 -12.19 13.52
CA ALA A 457 -18.21 -13.45 13.64
C ALA A 457 -16.68 -13.30 13.62
N VAL A 458 -16.14 -12.16 13.16
CA VAL A 458 -14.70 -11.81 13.16
C VAL A 458 -14.41 -10.57 14.02
N LYS A 459 -15.24 -10.30 15.02
CA LYS A 459 -15.05 -9.16 15.92
C LYS A 459 -13.92 -9.36 16.93
N ASP A 460 -13.75 -10.59 17.44
CA ASP A 460 -12.73 -10.93 18.43
C ASP A 460 -11.97 -12.19 17.99
N PRO A 461 -10.65 -12.11 17.75
CA PRO A 461 -9.86 -13.28 17.37
C PRO A 461 -9.87 -14.38 18.45
N ASN A 462 -10.09 -14.06 19.73
CA ASN A 462 -10.15 -15.06 20.79
C ASN A 462 -11.47 -15.84 20.83
N ALA A 463 -12.56 -15.23 20.36
CA ALA A 463 -13.89 -15.84 20.30
C ALA A 463 -14.20 -16.43 18.92
N TYR A 464 -13.30 -16.26 17.95
CA TYR A 464 -13.51 -16.67 16.56
C TYR A 464 -13.73 -18.17 16.41
N LYS A 465 -14.81 -18.51 15.69
CA LYS A 465 -15.21 -19.88 15.36
C LYS A 465 -15.41 -20.03 13.85
N PRO A 466 -14.63 -20.89 13.17
CA PRO A 466 -14.69 -21.06 11.71
C PRO A 466 -16.09 -21.35 11.16
N ALA A 467 -16.80 -22.30 11.77
CA ALA A 467 -18.12 -22.72 11.29
C ALA A 467 -19.17 -21.59 11.36
N GLU A 468 -19.16 -20.77 12.42
CA GLU A 468 -20.06 -19.62 12.56
C GLU A 468 -19.76 -18.55 11.49
N PHE A 469 -18.47 -18.29 11.25
CA PHE A 469 -18.06 -17.37 10.19
C PHE A 469 -18.45 -17.88 8.79
N GLN A 470 -18.11 -19.12 8.44
CA GLN A 470 -18.43 -19.71 7.14
C GLN A 470 -19.95 -19.68 6.87
N ALA A 471 -20.77 -19.99 7.88
CA ALA A 471 -22.23 -19.92 7.76
C ALA A 471 -22.74 -18.49 7.55
N SER A 472 -22.25 -17.52 8.32
CA SER A 472 -22.66 -16.12 8.23
C SER A 472 -22.20 -15.46 6.92
N LEU A 473 -20.95 -15.69 6.49
CA LEU A 473 -20.45 -15.24 5.18
C LEU A 473 -21.27 -15.85 4.03
N GLY A 474 -21.59 -17.14 4.12
CA GLY A 474 -22.45 -17.81 3.15
C GLY A 474 -23.85 -17.19 3.07
N SER A 475 -24.41 -16.70 4.19
CA SER A 475 -25.67 -15.96 4.22
C SER A 475 -25.55 -14.62 3.50
N ALA A 476 -24.52 -13.83 3.81
CA ALA A 476 -24.25 -12.56 3.14
C ALA A 476 -24.10 -12.73 1.62
N VAL A 477 -23.36 -13.74 1.18
CA VAL A 477 -23.18 -14.03 -0.25
C VAL A 477 -24.49 -14.43 -0.93
N ARG A 478 -25.34 -15.25 -0.28
CA ARG A 478 -26.67 -15.58 -0.82
C ARG A 478 -27.57 -14.35 -0.91
N ALA A 479 -27.52 -13.46 0.09
CA ALA A 479 -28.26 -12.21 0.07
C ALA A 479 -27.80 -11.30 -1.07
N ILE A 480 -26.50 -11.17 -1.29
CA ILE A 480 -25.93 -10.43 -2.44
C ILE A 480 -26.39 -11.06 -3.76
N ARG A 481 -26.32 -12.39 -3.91
CA ARG A 481 -26.79 -13.08 -5.13
C ARG A 481 -28.25 -12.78 -5.47
N ALA A 482 -29.09 -12.58 -4.47
CA ALA A 482 -30.50 -12.27 -4.67
C ALA A 482 -30.75 -10.85 -5.24
N LEU A 483 -29.71 -10.00 -5.29
CA LEU A 483 -29.78 -8.65 -5.86
C LEU A 483 -29.46 -8.59 -7.37
N ARG A 484 -29.22 -9.74 -8.01
CA ARG A 484 -28.74 -9.83 -9.41
C ARG A 484 -29.73 -9.35 -10.45
#